data_AF-A2DVS8-F1
#
_entry.id   AF-A2DVS8-F1
#
_cell.length_a   1.000
_cell.length_b   1.000
_cell.length_c   1.000
_cell.angle_alpha   90.00
_cell.angle_beta   90.00
_cell.angle_gamma   90.00
#
_symmetry.space_group_name_H-M   'P 1'
#
loop_
_entity.id
_entity.type
_entity.pdbx_description
1 polymer ?
#
loop_
_entity_poly.entity_id
_entity_poly.type
_entity_poly.pdbx_seq_one_letter_code
_entity_poly.pdbx_strand_id
1 'polypeptide(L)'
;MHDYEGGLFGCFKDIVGCLLTCICIPWANAENWAKVRDEECTLCHYFMIVHPYWVRKSVLKKRGEEGSNVADCLITTCCMHCVVCQDRRELISS
;
A
#
# COMPACT_ATOMS: atom_id res chain seq x y z
N MET A 1 -20.02 2.16 -6.18
CA MET A 1 -19.17 1.79 -5.04
C MET A 1 -18.21 0.72 -5.54
N HIS A 2 -16.98 1.10 -5.87
CA HIS A 2 -15.92 0.10 -5.99
C HIS A 2 -15.45 -0.15 -4.56
N ASP A 3 -15.77 -1.31 -4.00
CA ASP A 3 -15.21 -1.73 -2.72
C ASP A 3 -13.69 -1.85 -2.88
N TYR A 4 -12.92 -1.28 -1.96
CA TYR A 4 -11.50 -1.59 -1.83
C TYR A 4 -11.34 -3.11 -1.67
N GLU A 5 -10.92 -3.77 -2.75
CA GLU A 5 -10.85 -5.23 -2.85
C GLU A 5 -9.64 -5.82 -2.08
N GLY A 6 -9.01 -5.04 -1.20
CA GLY A 6 -7.81 -5.42 -0.47
C GLY A 6 -8.08 -5.88 0.95
N GLY A 7 -8.28 -7.19 1.12
CA GLY A 7 -8.30 -7.88 2.40
C GLY A 7 -7.02 -8.66 2.68
N LEU A 8 -7.04 -9.46 3.76
CA LEU A 8 -5.98 -10.43 4.07
C LEU A 8 -5.75 -11.32 2.83
N PHE A 9 -4.49 -11.48 2.41
CA PHE A 9 -4.11 -12.22 1.20
C PHE A 9 -4.66 -11.70 -0.15
N GLY A 10 -5.18 -10.47 -0.23
CA GLY A 10 -5.69 -9.90 -1.50
C GLY A 10 -4.61 -9.64 -2.59
N CYS A 11 -3.34 -9.92 -2.30
CA CYS A 11 -2.25 -9.98 -3.27
C CYS A 11 -2.39 -11.11 -4.30
N PHE A 12 -3.17 -12.17 -4.04
CA PHE A 12 -3.38 -13.23 -5.03
C PHE A 12 -4.07 -12.74 -6.31
N LYS A 13 -4.71 -11.57 -6.27
CA LYS A 13 -5.26 -10.88 -7.45
C LYS A 13 -4.18 -10.24 -8.34
N ASP A 14 -2.94 -10.09 -7.83
CA ASP A 14 -1.77 -9.61 -8.57
C ASP A 14 -0.50 -10.27 -8.02
N ILE A 15 -0.30 -11.53 -8.38
CA ILE A 15 0.85 -12.33 -7.95
C ILE A 15 2.17 -11.72 -8.45
N VAL A 16 2.18 -11.14 -9.65
CA VAL A 16 3.40 -10.54 -10.23
C VAL A 16 3.81 -9.30 -9.44
N GLY A 17 2.86 -8.40 -9.15
CA GLY A 17 3.08 -7.25 -8.28
C GLY A 17 3.49 -7.66 -6.88
N CYS A 18 2.89 -8.73 -6.33
CA CYS A 18 3.26 -9.26 -5.01
C CYS A 18 4.70 -9.78 -4.99
N LEU A 19 5.13 -10.54 -5.99
CA LEU A 19 6.50 -11.06 -6.09
C LEU A 19 7.53 -9.94 -6.24
N LEU A 20 7.23 -8.90 -7.03
CA LEU A 20 8.09 -7.72 -7.13
C LEU A 20 8.19 -6.98 -5.79
N THR A 21 7.09 -6.90 -5.06
CA THR A 21 7.07 -6.29 -3.72
C THR A 21 7.90 -7.10 -2.71
N CYS A 22 7.94 -8.43 -2.83
CA CYS A 22 8.81 -9.29 -2.01
C CYS A 22 10.32 -9.05 -2.22
N ILE A 23 10.73 -8.57 -3.39
CA ILE A 23 12.14 -8.30 -3.69
C ILE A 23 12.61 -6.99 -3.03
N CYS A 24 11.76 -5.95 -2.98
CA CYS A 24 12.13 -4.68 -2.37
C CYS A 24 10.91 -3.92 -1.81
N ILE A 25 10.39 -4.38 -0.66
CA ILE A 25 9.27 -3.75 0.04
C ILE A 25 9.54 -2.28 0.38
N PRO A 26 10.71 -1.88 0.91
CA PRO A 26 10.93 -0.50 1.30
C PRO A 26 10.80 0.46 0.10
N TRP A 27 11.27 0.05 -1.07
CA TRP A 27 11.14 0.82 -2.29
C TRP A 27 9.68 0.92 -2.76
N ALA A 28 8.98 -0.21 -2.84
CA ALA A 28 7.57 -0.21 -3.25
C ALA A 28 6.69 0.63 -2.31
N ASN A 29 6.96 0.57 -1.00
CA ASN A 29 6.24 1.34 0.00
C ASN A 29 6.59 2.84 -0.07
N ALA A 30 7.85 3.19 -0.37
CA ALA A 30 8.26 4.57 -0.62
C ALA A 30 7.59 5.15 -1.87
N GLU A 31 7.49 4.38 -2.96
CA GLU A 31 6.75 4.79 -4.16
C GLU A 31 5.28 5.08 -3.83
N ASN A 32 4.63 4.20 -3.07
CA ASN A 32 3.24 4.42 -2.65
C ASN A 32 3.12 5.68 -1.77
N TRP A 33 4.08 5.90 -0.87
CA TRP A 33 4.12 7.07 0.01
C TRP A 33 4.29 8.39 -0.74
N ALA A 34 5.07 8.41 -1.83
CA ALA A 34 5.19 9.56 -2.70
C ALA A 34 3.91 9.77 -3.55
N LYS A 35 3.43 8.70 -4.20
CA LYS A 35 2.25 8.76 -5.09
C LYS A 35 0.96 9.19 -4.39
N VAL A 36 0.76 8.76 -3.13
CA VAL A 36 -0.42 9.18 -2.38
C VAL A 36 -0.42 10.70 -2.10
N ARG A 37 0.72 11.38 -2.21
CA ARG A 37 0.87 12.84 -2.10
C ARG A 37 0.96 13.57 -3.44
N ASP A 38 0.87 12.84 -4.55
CA ASP A 38 1.11 13.39 -5.88
C ASP A 38 2.54 13.92 -6.05
N GLU A 39 3.50 13.28 -5.36
CA GLU A 39 4.94 13.59 -5.41
C GLU A 39 5.72 12.53 -6.21
N GLU A 40 6.87 12.93 -6.77
CA GLU A 40 7.81 11.98 -7.36
C GLU A 40 8.58 11.23 -6.26
N CYS A 41 8.76 9.91 -6.44
CA CYS A 41 9.50 9.10 -5.48
C CYS A 41 11.00 9.41 -5.56
N THR A 42 11.53 10.05 -4.51
CA THR A 42 12.95 10.38 -4.35
C THR A 42 13.62 9.49 -3.30
N LEU A 43 14.96 9.53 -3.20
CA LEU A 43 15.71 8.82 -2.15
C LEU A 43 15.28 9.22 -0.73
N CYS A 44 14.78 10.45 -0.53
CA CYS A 44 14.26 10.88 0.77
C CYS A 44 13.09 9.99 1.22
N HIS A 45 12.23 9.57 0.31
CA HIS A 45 11.10 8.68 0.60
C HIS A 45 11.57 7.27 0.94
N TYR A 46 12.65 6.81 0.30
CA TYR A 46 13.24 5.50 0.58
C TYR A 46 13.89 5.44 1.97
N PHE A 47 14.66 6.47 2.35
CA PHE A 47 15.31 6.54 3.67
C PHE A 47 14.34 6.90 4.80
N MET A 48 13.22 7.55 4.48
CA MET A 48 12.13 7.78 5.41
C MET A 48 11.28 6.52 5.53
N ILE A 49 11.68 5.60 6.42
CA ILE A 49 10.96 4.35 6.61
C ILE A 49 9.60 4.62 7.28
N VAL A 50 8.57 4.74 6.46
CA VAL A 50 7.18 4.88 6.92
C VAL A 50 6.54 3.51 7.03
N HIS A 51 5.92 3.22 8.19
CA HIS A 51 5.23 1.97 8.38
C HIS A 51 4.08 1.82 7.36
N PRO A 52 3.92 0.68 6.66
CA PRO A 52 2.89 0.48 5.63
C PRO A 52 1.46 0.76 6.08
N TYR A 53 1.18 0.61 7.38
CA TYR A 53 -0.09 1.05 7.98
C TYR A 53 -0.43 2.51 7.65
N TRP A 54 0.50 3.44 7.83
CA TRP A 54 0.25 4.87 7.60
C TRP A 54 0.11 5.21 6.12
N VAL A 55 0.84 4.48 5.27
CA VAL A 55 0.70 4.57 3.82
C VAL A 55 -0.73 4.14 3.43
N ARG A 56 -1.18 2.97 3.89
CA ARG A 56 -2.55 2.48 3.67
C ARG A 56 -3.62 3.47 4.13
N LYS A 57 -3.51 4.01 5.35
CA LYS A 57 -4.48 5.01 5.85
C LYS A 57 -4.54 6.23 4.95
N SER A 58 -3.39 6.65 4.41
CA SER A 58 -3.31 7.79 3.48
C SER A 58 -3.96 7.45 2.14
N VAL A 59 -3.76 6.23 1.63
CA VAL A 59 -4.36 5.75 0.37
C VAL A 59 -5.88 5.69 0.48
N LEU A 60 -6.40 5.07 1.55
CA LEU A 60 -7.84 4.99 1.80
C LEU A 60 -8.45 6.39 1.95
N LYS A 61 -7.78 7.28 2.68
CA LYS A 61 -8.21 8.67 2.82
C LYS A 61 -8.26 9.41 1.47
N LYS A 62 -7.27 9.20 0.59
CA LYS A 62 -7.25 9.79 -0.76
C LYS A 62 -8.43 9.29 -1.62
N ARG A 63 -8.92 8.07 -1.38
CA ARG A 63 -10.11 7.50 -2.04
C ARG A 63 -11.45 7.90 -1.39
N GLY A 64 -11.43 8.63 -0.28
CA GLY A 64 -12.65 8.96 0.48
C GLY A 64 -13.22 7.78 1.26
N GLU A 65 -12.40 6.77 1.56
CA GLU A 65 -12.78 5.59 2.33
C GLU A 65 -12.19 5.61 3.73
N GLU A 66 -12.98 5.21 4.73
CA GLU A 66 -12.50 5.00 6.10
C GLU A 66 -12.33 3.50 6.37
N GLY A 67 -11.09 3.01 6.23
CA GLY A 67 -10.76 1.64 6.62
C GLY A 67 -10.83 1.41 8.13
N SER A 68 -11.04 0.15 8.52
CA SER A 68 -11.02 -0.27 9.94
C SER A 68 -9.60 -0.33 10.48
N ASN A 69 -9.32 0.41 11.56
CA ASN A 69 -7.98 0.43 12.18
C ASN A 69 -7.50 -0.96 12.63
N VAL A 70 -8.41 -1.80 13.14
CA VAL A 70 -8.06 -3.16 13.59
C VAL A 70 -7.73 -4.04 12.39
N ALA A 71 -8.57 -4.00 11.35
CA ALA A 71 -8.32 -4.78 10.13
C ALA A 71 -7.04 -4.32 9.43
N ASP A 72 -6.84 -3.01 9.29
CA ASP A 72 -5.65 -2.41 8.67
C ASP A 72 -4.38 -2.79 9.44
N CYS A 73 -4.42 -2.79 10.78
CA CYS A 73 -3.30 -3.23 11.63
C CYS A 73 -2.98 -4.72 11.42
N LEU A 74 -4.01 -5.58 11.44
CA LEU A 74 -3.82 -7.02 11.22
C LEU A 74 -3.29 -7.34 9.83
N ILE A 75 -3.81 -6.69 8.79
CA ILE A 75 -3.34 -6.91 7.41
C ILE A 75 -1.91 -6.40 7.23
N THR A 76 -1.59 -5.22 7.75
CA THR A 76 -0.22 -4.67 7.65
C THR A 76 0.80 -5.47 8.46
N THR A 77 0.39 -6.15 9.54
CA THR A 77 1.25 -7.01 10.36
C THR A 77 1.43 -8.41 9.77
N CYS A 78 0.33 -9.08 9.43
CA CYS A 78 0.34 -10.48 8.98
C CYS A 78 0.56 -10.62 7.47
N CYS A 79 0.37 -9.55 6.71
CA CYS A 79 0.31 -9.59 5.24
C CYS A 79 0.90 -8.32 4.61
N MET A 80 2.00 -7.81 5.17
CA MET A 80 2.62 -6.53 4.78
C MET A 80 2.86 -6.41 3.26
N HIS A 81 3.43 -7.43 2.63
CA HIS A 81 3.67 -7.45 1.19
C HIS A 81 2.40 -7.24 0.37
N CYS A 82 1.32 -7.88 0.81
CA CYS A 82 0.05 -7.83 0.11
C CYS A 82 -0.60 -6.47 0.25
N VAL A 83 -0.45 -5.82 1.40
CA VAL A 83 -0.96 -4.46 1.61
C VAL A 83 -0.23 -3.45 0.72
N VAL A 84 1.11 -3.53 0.64
CA VAL A 84 1.90 -2.61 -0.19
C VAL A 84 1.58 -2.81 -1.68
N CYS A 85 1.41 -4.05 -2.13
CA CYS A 85 0.98 -4.34 -3.49
C CYS A 85 -0.45 -3.84 -3.78
N GLN A 86 -1.38 -4.04 -2.85
CA GLN A 86 -2.75 -3.52 -2.96
C GLN A 86 -2.74 -1.99 -3.09
N ASP A 87 -2.10 -1.30 -2.16
CA ASP A 87 -1.99 0.16 -2.16
C ASP A 87 -1.40 0.69 -3.47
N ARG A 88 -0.40 0.00 -4.03
CA ARG A 88 0.20 0.37 -5.32
C ARG A 88 -0.80 0.27 -6.47
N ARG A 89 -1.61 -0.78 -6.53
CA ARG A 89 -2.63 -0.95 -7.58
C ARG A 89 -3.68 0.14 -7.51
N GLU A 90 -4.15 0.41 -6.30
CA GLU A 90 -5.16 1.44 -6.04
C GLU A 90 -4.68 2.82 -6.50
N LEU A 91 -3.40 3.14 -6.27
CA LEU A 91 -2.76 4.39 -6.71
C LEU A 91 -2.45 4.45 -8.22
N ILE A 92 -2.44 3.32 -8.93
CA ILE A 92 -2.28 3.30 -10.40
C ILE A 92 -3.65 3.38 -11.09
N SER A 93 -4.70 2.85 -10.45
CA SER A 93 -6.06 2.86 -10.97
C SER A 93 -6.84 4.15 -10.70
N SER A 94 -6.33 5.03 -9.82
CA SER A 94 -6.91 6.34 -9.48
C SER A 94 -6.43 7.44 -10.41
#